data_AF-A0A5B7JBX7-F1
#
_entry.id   AF-A0A5B7JBX7-F1
#
_cell.length_a   1.000
_cell.length_b   1.000
_cell.length_c   1.000
_cell.angle_alpha   90.00
_cell.angle_beta   90.00
_cell.angle_gamma   90.00
#
_symmetry.space_group_name_H-M   'P 1'
#
loop_
_entity.id
_entity.type
_entity.pdbx_description
1 polymer ?
#
loop_
_entity_poly.entity_id
_entity_poly.type
_entity_poly.pdbx_seq_one_letter_code
_entity_poly.pdbx_strand_id
1 'polypeptide(L)' 'MNSKIKKMLKLKLDWLWNKRGNVSFIDLDAAMREGMDFLLDGMHLNEVGNERMCRRMCEWMRARSLVCIGSA' A
#
# COMPACT_ATOMS: atom_id res chain seq x y z
N MET A 1 -20.97 7.56 7.12
CA MET A 1 -20.11 7.33 5.94
C MET A 1 -20.84 7.79 4.68
N ASN A 2 -20.25 8.72 3.91
CA ASN A 2 -20.90 9.40 2.78
C ASN A 2 -21.27 8.42 1.64
N SER A 3 -22.48 8.53 1.08
CA SER A 3 -23.01 7.71 -0.02
C SER A 3 -22.05 7.64 -1.23
N LYS A 4 -21.39 8.75 -1.54
CA LYS A 4 -20.42 8.85 -2.65
C LYS A 4 -19.19 7.97 -2.42
N ILE A 5 -18.72 7.90 -1.16
CA ILE A 5 -17.57 7.08 -0.75
C ILE A 5 -17.91 5.59 -0.90
N LYS A 6 -19.11 5.16 -0.47
CA LYS A 6 -19.57 3.78 -0.64
C LYS A 6 -19.62 3.36 -2.11
N LYS A 7 -20.12 4.23 -3.00
CA LYS A 7 -20.24 3.94 -4.43
C LYS A 7 -18.86 3.81 -5.10
N MET A 8 -17.92 4.69 -4.75
CA MET A 8 -16.55 4.64 -5.24
C MET A 8 -15.79 3.41 -4.73
N LEU A 9 -15.99 3.04 -3.47
CA LEU A 9 -15.40 1.83 -2.88
C LEU A 9 -15.88 0.56 -3.60
N LYS A 10 -17.19 0.48 -3.88
CA LYS A 10 -17.78 -0.64 -4.62
C LYS A 10 -17.19 -0.77 -6.04
N LEU A 11 -17.08 0.34 -6.78
CA LEU A 11 -16.47 0.33 -8.11
C LEU A 11 -15.01 -0.12 -8.09
N LYS A 12 -14.23 0.31 -7.08
CA LYS A 12 -12.85 -0.15 -6.91
C LYS A 12 -12.80 -1.66 -6.64
N LEU A 13 -13.63 -2.16 -5.72
CA LEU A 13 -13.69 -3.59 -5.39
C LEU A 13 -14.15 -4.45 -6.57
N ASP A 14 -15.15 -4.00 -7.34
CA ASP A 14 -15.62 -4.70 -8.54
C ASP A 14 -14.54 -4.69 -9.64
N TRP A 15 -13.82 -3.58 -9.82
CA TRP A 15 -12.68 -3.51 -10.75
C TRP A 15 -11.56 -4.47 -10.36
N LEU A 16 -11.25 -4.57 -9.06
CA LEU A 16 -10.26 -5.48 -8.52
C LEU A 16 -10.65 -6.95 -8.69
N TRP A 17 -11.92 -7.25 -8.46
CA TRP A 17 -12.48 -8.58 -8.68
C TRP A 17 -12.38 -9.01 -10.14
N ASN A 18 -12.60 -8.09 -11.08
CA ASN A 18 -12.44 -8.36 -12.50
C ASN A 18 -10.98 -8.50 -12.96
N LYS A 19 -10.03 -7.96 -12.20
CA LYS A 19 -8.57 -8.07 -12.47
C LYS A 19 -7.91 -9.30 -11.81
N ARG A 20 -8.73 -10.24 -11.30
CA ARG A 20 -8.37 -11.54 -10.70
C ARG A 20 -7.03 -12.09 -11.24
N GLY A 21 -5.98 -11.99 -10.41
CA GLY A 21 -4.70 -12.67 -10.60
C GLY A 21 -3.46 -11.77 -10.53
N ASN A 22 -3.52 -10.55 -11.09
CA ASN A 22 -2.33 -9.73 -11.30
C ASN A 22 -2.25 -8.46 -10.45
N VAL A 23 -3.22 -8.22 -9.55
CA VAL A 23 -3.22 -7.05 -8.67
C VAL A 23 -2.94 -7.50 -7.25
N SER A 24 -2.00 -6.84 -6.61
CA SER A 24 -1.62 -7.10 -5.24
C SER A 24 -1.50 -5.80 -4.46
N PHE A 25 -1.79 -5.85 -3.17
CA PHE A 25 -1.85 -4.69 -2.31
C PHE A 25 -0.68 -4.64 -1.35
N ILE A 26 -0.15 -3.44 -1.16
CA ILE A 26 0.74 -3.09 -0.05
C ILE A 26 -0.03 -2.22 0.92
N ASP A 27 -0.07 -2.63 2.17
CA ASP A 27 -0.47 -1.77 3.27
C ASP A 27 0.77 -1.01 3.73
N LEU A 28 0.77 0.29 3.50
CA LEU A 28 1.81 1.22 3.94
C LEU A 28 1.48 1.84 5.29
N ASP A 29 0.20 1.97 5.63
CA ASP A 29 -0.24 2.62 6.87
C ASP A 29 0.21 1.82 8.08
N ALA A 30 0.12 0.49 8.00
CA ALA A 30 0.62 -0.41 9.04
C ALA A 30 2.13 -0.32 9.28
N ALA A 31 2.90 0.23 8.33
CA ALA A 31 4.33 0.46 8.53
C ALA A 31 4.59 1.77 9.26
N MET A 32 3.67 2.73 9.28
CA MET A 32 3.94 4.08 9.77
C MET A 32 3.50 4.27 11.22
N ARG A 33 4.25 5.09 11.97
CA ARG A 33 3.91 5.50 13.33
C ARG A 33 3.45 6.95 13.33
N GLU A 34 2.18 7.13 13.68
CA GLU A 34 1.57 8.44 13.86
C GLU A 34 2.37 9.27 14.87
N GLY A 35 2.60 10.55 14.55
CA GLY A 35 3.38 11.47 15.38
C GLY A 35 4.90 11.26 15.40
N MET A 36 5.43 10.19 14.79
CA MET A 36 6.88 9.93 14.73
C MET A 36 7.45 9.96 13.31
N ASP A 37 6.72 9.42 12.34
CA ASP A 37 7.24 9.22 10.99
C ASP A 37 6.82 10.35 10.02
N PHE A 38 6.10 11.37 10.52
CA PHE A 38 5.61 12.52 9.76
C PHE A 38 6.29 13.83 10.21
N LEU A 39 6.25 14.85 9.35
CA LEU A 39 6.49 16.25 9.71
C LEU A 39 5.34 16.76 10.59
N LEU A 40 5.49 17.96 11.13
CA LEU A 40 4.50 18.59 12.02
C LEU A 40 3.13 18.81 11.35
N ASP A 41 3.07 18.78 10.03
CA ASP A 41 1.82 18.87 9.27
C ASP A 41 1.00 17.56 9.26
N GLY A 42 1.56 16.46 9.77
CA GLY A 42 0.92 15.15 9.83
C GLY A 42 0.66 14.52 8.45
N MET A 43 1.18 15.10 7.38
CA MET A 43 0.88 14.72 6.00
C MET A 43 2.14 14.27 5.26
N HIS A 44 3.24 15.02 5.40
CA HIS A 44 4.50 14.69 4.75
C HIS A 44 5.36 13.84 5.66
N LEU A 45 6.10 12.89 5.09
CA LEU A 45 7.03 12.09 5.86
C LEU A 45 8.28 12.88 6.20
N ASN A 46 8.81 12.63 7.40
CA ASN A 46 10.17 13.03 7.72
C ASN A 46 11.18 11.98 7.17
N GLU A 47 12.47 12.20 7.39
CA GLU A 47 13.53 11.31 6.89
C GLU A 47 13.35 9.86 7.37
N VAL A 48 13.08 9.67 8.66
CA VAL A 48 12.86 8.34 9.26
C VAL A 48 11.61 7.66 8.66
N GLY A 49 10.54 8.43 8.46
CA GLY A 49 9.33 7.93 7.80
C GLY A 49 9.57 7.51 6.36
N ASN A 50 10.32 8.31 5.60
CA ASN A 50 10.70 7.98 4.23
C ASN A 50 11.51 6.68 4.16
N GLU A 51 12.54 6.53 5.00
CA GLU A 51 13.34 5.30 5.03
C GLU A 51 12.49 4.06 5.35
N ARG A 52 11.57 4.19 6.31
CA ARG A 52 10.69 3.11 6.72
C ARG A 52 9.72 2.72 5.60
N MET A 53 9.10 3.70 4.94
CA MET A 53 8.19 3.45 3.83
C MET A 53 8.92 2.80 2.64
N CYS A 54 10.11 3.31 2.29
CA CYS A 54 10.97 2.73 1.26
C CYS A 54 11.34 1.27 1.58
N ARG A 55 11.71 0.97 2.82
CA ARG A 55 12.04 -0.41 3.25
C ARG A 55 10.84 -1.35 3.07
N ARG A 56 9.65 -0.91 3.51
CA ARG A 56 8.41 -1.70 3.38
C ARG A 56 8.08 -1.99 1.92
N MET A 57 8.25 -1.01 1.03
CA MET A 57 8.08 -1.19 -0.41
C MET A 57 9.08 -2.21 -0.97
N CYS A 58 10.35 -2.10 -0.61
CA CYS A 58 11.39 -3.04 -1.05
C CYS A 58 11.10 -4.49 -0.60
N GLU A 59 10.70 -4.70 0.65
CA GLU A 59 10.32 -6.01 1.17
C GLU A 59 9.12 -6.58 0.41
N TRP A 60 8.11 -5.75 0.17
CA TRP A 60 6.91 -6.15 -0.55
C TRP A 60 7.19 -6.53 -2.01
N MET A 61 8.10 -5.80 -2.68
CA MET A 61 8.56 -6.13 -4.02
C MET A 61 9.36 -7.44 -4.03
N ARG A 62 10.29 -7.63 -3.10
CA ARG A 62 11.10 -8.86 -2.97
C ARG A 62 10.22 -10.10 -2.78
N ALA A 63 9.22 -10.02 -1.90
CA ALA A 63 8.28 -11.12 -1.67
C ALA A 63 7.54 -11.55 -2.94
N ARG A 64 7.39 -10.64 -3.92
CA ARG A 64 6.70 -10.90 -5.21
C ARG A 64 7.62 -11.28 -6.34
N SER A 65 8.83 -10.70 -6.41
CA SER A 65 9.83 -11.14 -7.38
C SER A 65 10.19 -12.61 -7.20
N LEU A 66 10.19 -13.11 -5.97
CA LEU A 66 10.41 -14.53 -5.66
C LEU A 66 9.28 -15.45 -6.17
N VAL A 67 8.04 -14.95 -6.29
CA VAL A 67 6.90 -15.73 -6.79
C VAL A 67 6.98 -15.94 -8.31
N CYS A 68 7.62 -15.04 -9.05
CA CYS A 68 7.72 -15.13 -10.51
C CYS A 68 8.87 -16.02 -11.03
N ILE A 69 9.79 -16.47 -10.15
CA ILE A 69 10.95 -17.30 -10.55
C ILE A 69 10.64 -18.81 -10.43
N GLY A 70 9.58 -19.19 -9.70
CA GLY A 70 9.20 -20.60 -9.47
C GLY A 70 8.22 -21.20 -10.49
N SER A 71 7.98 -20.52 -11.61
CA SER A 71 7.01 -20.94 -12.64
C SER A 71 7.64 -21.12 -14.04
N ALA A 72 8.93 -21.49 -14.08
CA ALA A 72 9.63 -21.92 -15.30
C ALA A 72 9.88 -23.43 -15.26
#